data_AF-A0A1I9G1I1-F1
#
_entry.id   AF-A0A1I9G1I1-F1
#
_cell.length_a   1.000
_cell.length_b   1.000
_cell.length_c   1.000
_cell.angle_alpha   90.00
_cell.angle_beta   90.00
_cell.angle_gamma   90.00
#
_symmetry.space_group_name_H-M   'P 1'
#
loop_
_entity.id
_entity.type
_entity.pdbx_description
1 polymer ?
#
loop_
_entity_poly.entity_id
_entity_poly.type
_entity_poly.pdbx_seq_one_letter_code
_entity_poly.pdbx_strand_id
1 'polypeptide(L)'
;PIFQNLSTNNRNKLPILCMRCNCAILSPNVASFVDAKPFSLPFCRQAKNSTSINRFYECYRWQVERMFDFENIGFTHARDGVKYLICANCEDGPVGYLCPVTKAHFVAVCRLNMLPLRSKAVVESSYH
;
A
#
# COMPACT_ATOMS: atom_id res chain seq x y z
N PRO A 1 2.43 16.81 -2.33
CA PRO A 1 3.35 16.53 -1.19
C PRO A 1 2.72 15.54 -0.20
N ILE A 2 3.43 14.48 0.20
CA ILE A 2 2.93 13.41 1.09
C ILE A 2 2.29 13.96 2.37
N PHE A 3 2.85 15.07 2.88
CA PHE A 3 2.42 15.74 4.11
C PHE A 3 0.99 16.31 4.05
N GLN A 4 0.44 16.56 2.86
CA GLN A 4 -0.96 17.01 2.72
C GLN A 4 -1.98 15.87 2.91
N ASN A 5 -1.52 14.61 2.89
CA ASN A 5 -2.35 13.42 3.07
C ASN A 5 -2.27 12.86 4.50
N LEU A 6 -1.76 13.64 5.46
CA LEU A 6 -1.71 13.29 6.86
C LEU A 6 -2.91 13.87 7.61
N SER A 7 -3.49 13.08 8.52
CA SER A 7 -4.42 13.56 9.53
C SER A 7 -3.65 14.22 10.68
N THR A 8 -4.38 14.80 11.63
CA THR A 8 -3.77 15.47 12.80
C THR A 8 -2.92 14.53 13.66
N ASN A 9 -3.13 13.20 13.55
CA ASN A 9 -2.39 12.18 14.30
C ASN A 9 -1.30 11.50 13.45
N ASN A 10 -0.83 12.14 12.38
CA ASN A 10 0.16 11.58 11.44
C ASN A 10 -0.28 10.24 10.81
N ARG A 11 -1.59 10.04 10.67
CA ARG A 11 -2.17 8.87 9.98
C ARG A 11 -2.62 9.22 8.57
N ASN A 12 -2.91 8.22 7.75
CA ASN A 12 -3.41 8.46 6.39
C ASN A 12 -4.78 9.15 6.43
N LYS A 13 -4.87 10.38 5.92
CA LYS A 13 -6.13 11.16 5.88
C LYS A 13 -7.11 10.62 4.84
N LEU A 14 -6.57 10.13 3.74
CA LEU A 14 -7.31 9.59 2.60
C LEU A 14 -7.23 8.05 2.59
N PRO A 15 -8.17 7.38 1.92
CA PRO A 15 -8.00 5.96 1.62
C PRO A 15 -6.74 5.76 0.77
N ILE A 16 -6.10 4.62 0.99
CA ILE A 16 -4.94 4.20 0.21
C ILE A 16 -5.43 3.13 -0.76
N LEU A 17 -5.17 3.34 -2.04
CA LEU A 17 -5.67 2.53 -3.14
C LEU A 17 -4.51 1.85 -3.87
N CYS A 18 -4.80 0.69 -4.47
CA CYS A 18 -3.87 0.05 -5.40
C CYS A 18 -3.59 0.97 -6.58
N MET A 19 -2.32 1.22 -6.90
CA MET A 19 -1.94 2.11 -8.01
C MET A 19 -2.37 1.57 -9.38
N ARG A 20 -2.62 0.26 -9.51
CA ARG A 20 -3.01 -0.38 -10.78
C ARG A 20 -4.51 -0.44 -10.99
N CYS A 21 -5.26 -0.95 -10.03
CA CYS A 21 -6.69 -1.22 -10.18
C CYS A 21 -7.58 -0.34 -9.28
N ASN A 22 -6.99 0.56 -8.47
CA ASN A 22 -7.68 1.46 -7.55
C ASN A 22 -8.60 0.80 -6.51
N CYS A 23 -8.51 -0.51 -6.28
CA CYS A 23 -9.21 -1.14 -5.16
C CYS A 23 -8.66 -0.59 -3.84
N ALA A 24 -9.49 -0.57 -2.80
CA ALA A 24 -9.09 -0.11 -1.48
C ALA A 24 -8.04 -1.05 -0.88
N ILE A 25 -6.92 -0.50 -0.39
CA ILE A 25 -5.91 -1.25 0.37
C ILE A 25 -6.05 -0.92 1.85
N LEU A 26 -6.27 0.35 2.20
CA LEU A 26 -6.51 0.80 3.58
C LEU A 26 -7.58 1.89 3.60
N SER A 27 -8.45 1.80 4.60
CA SER A 27 -9.37 2.88 4.97
C SER A 27 -8.63 4.09 5.59
N PRO A 28 -9.23 5.29 5.64
CA PRO A 28 -8.63 6.43 6.34
C PRO A 28 -8.33 6.14 7.82
N ASN A 29 -7.26 6.77 8.34
CA ASN A 29 -6.86 6.74 9.74
C ASN A 29 -6.55 5.35 10.30
N VAL A 30 -6.07 4.40 9.49
CA VAL A 30 -5.65 3.07 9.98
C VAL A 30 -4.14 2.85 9.90
N ALA A 31 -3.42 3.69 9.16
CA ALA A 31 -1.97 3.55 9.00
C ALA A 31 -1.23 4.83 9.41
N SER A 32 -0.07 4.65 10.04
CA SER A 32 0.78 5.73 10.54
C SER A 32 1.93 5.98 9.58
N PHE A 33 2.23 7.25 9.29
CA PHE A 33 3.34 7.59 8.41
C PHE A 33 4.68 7.36 9.09
N VAL A 34 5.59 6.71 8.38
CA VAL A 34 6.94 6.39 8.85
C VAL A 34 7.95 6.89 7.83
N ASP A 35 8.87 7.71 8.32
CA ASP A 35 10.13 8.04 7.67
C ASP A 35 11.26 7.33 8.43
N ALA A 36 11.80 6.26 7.85
CA ALA A 36 12.76 5.38 8.51
C ALA A 36 13.85 4.92 7.54
N LYS A 37 14.83 4.18 8.08
CA LYS A 37 15.92 3.60 7.29
C LYS A 37 15.36 2.93 6.02
N PRO A 38 15.93 3.19 4.83
CA PRO A 38 15.39 2.65 3.60
C PRO A 38 15.30 1.12 3.64
N PHE A 39 14.17 0.60 3.18
CA PHE A 39 14.00 -0.84 2.97
C PHE A 39 14.14 -1.14 1.48
N SER A 40 14.66 -2.33 1.14
CA SER A 40 14.86 -2.71 -0.25
C SER A 40 13.69 -3.54 -0.75
N LEU A 41 12.83 -2.96 -1.59
CA LEU A 41 11.73 -3.69 -2.25
C LEU A 41 12.12 -4.15 -3.66
N PRO A 42 11.74 -5.38 -4.06
CA PRO A 42 11.72 -5.77 -5.47
C PRO A 42 10.88 -4.80 -6.30
N PHE A 43 11.27 -4.57 -7.55
CA PHE A 43 10.34 -3.96 -8.51
C PHE A 43 9.13 -4.86 -8.75
N CYS A 44 7.96 -4.25 -8.93
CA CYS A 44 6.73 -5.00 -9.24
C CYS A 44 6.82 -5.81 -10.53
N ARG A 45 7.67 -5.37 -11.46
CA ARG A 45 7.94 -6.07 -12.71
C ARG A 45 9.43 -6.29 -12.82
N GLN A 46 9.79 -7.55 -12.99
CA GLN A 46 11.15 -7.99 -13.23
C GLN A 46 11.35 -8.19 -14.74
N ALA A 47 12.57 -7.96 -15.23
CA ALA A 47 12.91 -8.28 -16.60
C ALA A 47 12.83 -9.81 -16.81
N LYS A 48 12.28 -10.24 -17.95
CA LYS A 48 12.25 -11.65 -18.33
C LYS A 48 13.70 -12.16 -18.46
N ASN A 49 13.96 -13.37 -17.97
CA ASN A 49 15.26 -14.05 -18.02
C ASN A 49 16.40 -13.34 -17.23
N SER A 50 16.08 -12.42 -16.32
CA SER A 50 17.08 -11.87 -15.41
C SER A 50 17.50 -12.92 -14.39
N THR A 51 18.82 -13.07 -14.17
CA THR A 51 19.38 -13.90 -13.10
C THR A 51 19.36 -13.20 -11.74
N SER A 52 19.08 -11.89 -11.72
CA SER A 52 19.00 -11.08 -10.51
C SER A 52 17.62 -10.42 -10.37
N ILE A 53 17.23 -10.17 -9.11
CA ILE A 53 16.02 -9.41 -8.80
C ILE A 53 16.41 -7.94 -8.70
N ASN A 54 15.84 -7.12 -9.58
CA ASN A 54 16.00 -5.68 -9.51
C ASN A 54 15.14 -5.09 -8.39
N ARG A 55 15.73 -4.18 -7.62
CA ARG A 55 15.16 -3.62 -6.39
C ARG A 55 15.34 -2.11 -6.37
N PHE A 56 14.56 -1.45 -5.53
CA PHE A 56 14.77 -0.05 -5.15
C PHE A 56 14.75 0.08 -3.64
N TYR A 57 15.18 1.24 -3.16
CA TYR A 57 15.14 1.59 -1.75
C TYR A 57 14.06 2.64 -1.50
N GLU A 58 13.14 2.36 -0.58
CA GLU A 58 12.11 3.31 -0.16
C GLU A 58 12.29 3.79 1.28
N CYS A 59 12.20 5.11 1.46
CA CYS A 59 12.29 5.76 2.77
C CYS A 59 10.90 5.97 3.40
N TYR A 60 9.88 6.27 2.59
CA TYR A 60 8.55 6.67 3.06
C TYR A 60 7.55 5.53 2.99
N ARG A 61 6.95 5.19 4.14
CA ARG A 61 6.07 4.04 4.28
C ARG A 61 4.91 4.32 5.21
N TRP A 62 3.81 3.62 4.99
CA TRP A 62 2.70 3.51 5.93
C TRP A 62 2.89 2.28 6.79
N GLN A 63 2.92 2.42 8.11
CA GLN A 63 2.89 1.31 9.04
C GLN A 63 1.44 0.96 9.36
N VAL A 64 1.11 -0.32 9.23
CA VAL A 64 -0.20 -0.87 9.58
C VAL A 64 -0.02 -1.84 10.74
N GLU A 65 -0.74 -1.59 11.83
CA GLU A 65 -0.57 -2.33 13.08
C GLU A 65 -1.15 -3.74 13.00
N ARG A 66 -2.36 -3.89 12.46
CA ARG A 66 -3.06 -5.18 12.43
C ARG A 66 -3.36 -5.60 11.00
N MET A 67 -3.27 -6.90 10.74
CA MET A 67 -3.61 -7.46 9.43
C MET A 67 -5.07 -7.18 9.03
N PHE A 68 -5.98 -7.07 10.01
CA PHE A 68 -7.39 -6.78 9.78
C PHE A 68 -7.69 -5.32 9.41
N ASP A 69 -6.71 -4.43 9.49
CA ASP A 69 -6.86 -3.05 9.04
C ASP A 69 -6.73 -2.92 7.50
N PHE A 70 -6.35 -4.00 6.81
CA PHE A 70 -6.30 -4.06 5.35
C PHE A 70 -7.65 -4.44 4.72
N GLU A 71 -7.97 -3.82 3.60
CA GLU A 71 -9.20 -4.09 2.83
C GLU A 71 -8.97 -5.18 1.77
N ASN A 72 -8.03 -4.98 0.83
CA ASN A 72 -7.75 -5.90 -0.30
C ASN A 72 -6.26 -6.19 -0.45
N ILE A 73 -5.64 -6.82 0.56
CA ILE A 73 -4.22 -7.18 0.54
C ILE A 73 -3.99 -8.70 0.50
N GLY A 74 -3.03 -9.12 -0.31
CA GLY A 74 -2.48 -10.48 -0.33
C GLY A 74 -1.06 -10.51 0.22
N PHE A 75 -0.64 -11.68 0.69
CA PHE A 75 0.73 -11.94 1.14
C PHE A 75 1.37 -12.98 0.23
N THR A 76 2.60 -12.72 -0.23
CA THR A 76 3.37 -13.73 -0.96
C THR A 76 3.82 -14.84 -0.02
N HIS A 77 4.22 -15.98 -0.61
CA HIS A 77 5.11 -16.91 0.09
C HIS A 77 6.38 -16.18 0.53
N ALA A 78 6.95 -16.63 1.65
CA ALA A 78 8.20 -16.07 2.14
C ALA A 78 9.34 -16.49 1.19
N ARG A 79 10.11 -15.51 0.74
CA ARG A 79 11.41 -15.70 0.07
C ARG A 79 12.45 -15.02 0.94
N ASP A 80 13.50 -15.74 1.32
CA ASP A 80 14.56 -15.24 2.22
C ASP A 80 14.02 -14.63 3.52
N GLY A 81 12.96 -15.24 4.07
CA GLY A 81 12.33 -14.81 5.32
C GLY A 81 11.44 -13.57 5.22
N VAL A 82 11.29 -12.96 4.04
CA VAL A 82 10.44 -11.80 3.83
C VAL A 82 9.16 -12.20 3.10
N LYS A 83 8.00 -11.80 3.65
CA LYS A 83 6.72 -11.84 2.94
C LYS A 83 6.45 -10.45 2.36
N TYR A 84 6.10 -10.41 1.08
CA TYR A 84 5.70 -9.17 0.44
C TYR A 84 4.19 -9.03 0.42
N LEU A 85 3.73 -7.78 0.42
CA LEU A 85 2.33 -7.43 0.29
C LEU A 85 2.02 -7.16 -1.19
N ILE A 86 0.93 -7.73 -1.69
CA ILE A 86 0.43 -7.53 -3.06
C ILE A 86 -1.03 -7.10 -3.03
N CYS A 87 -1.50 -6.48 -4.10
CA CYS A 87 -2.94 -6.22 -4.25
C CYS A 87 -3.70 -7.55 -4.36
N ALA A 88 -4.69 -7.81 -3.51
CA ALA A 88 -5.47 -9.05 -3.60
C ALA A 88 -6.38 -9.12 -4.84
N ASN A 89 -6.73 -7.96 -5.42
CA ASN A 89 -7.67 -7.89 -6.54
C ASN A 89 -7.01 -8.04 -7.91
N CYS A 90 -5.78 -7.52 -8.09
CA CYS A 90 -5.08 -7.56 -9.38
C CYS A 90 -3.68 -8.19 -9.32
N GLU A 91 -3.28 -8.69 -8.15
CA GLU A 91 -2.00 -9.35 -7.88
C GLU A 91 -0.74 -8.51 -8.15
N ASP A 92 -0.87 -7.25 -8.59
CA ASP A 92 0.28 -6.37 -8.76
C ASP A 92 0.93 -6.05 -7.41
N GLY A 93 2.24 -6.17 -7.38
CA GLY A 93 3.06 -5.90 -6.22
C GLY A 93 4.52 -6.29 -6.46
N PRO A 94 5.41 -6.05 -5.49
CA PRO A 94 5.05 -5.76 -4.10
C PRO A 94 4.65 -4.30 -3.89
N VAL A 95 3.54 -4.09 -3.17
CA VAL A 95 3.13 -2.76 -2.66
C VAL A 95 3.71 -2.47 -1.28
N GLY A 96 4.27 -3.48 -0.62
CA GLY A 96 4.83 -3.39 0.73
C GLY A 96 5.45 -4.71 1.20
N TYR A 97 5.73 -4.80 2.50
CA TYR A 97 6.32 -5.99 3.11
C TYR A 97 5.89 -6.16 4.57
N LEU A 98 5.97 -7.41 5.05
CA LEU A 98 5.95 -7.74 6.47
C LEU A 98 7.38 -7.73 7.00
N CYS A 99 7.68 -6.85 7.95
CA CYS A 99 9.02 -6.75 8.53
C CYS A 99 9.38 -8.08 9.24
N PRO A 100 10.48 -8.74 8.86
CA PRO A 100 10.83 -10.04 9.44
C PRO A 100 11.18 -9.95 10.93
N VAL A 101 11.65 -8.78 11.38
CA VAL A 101 12.06 -8.52 12.77
C VAL A 101 10.88 -8.09 13.63
N THR A 102 10.25 -6.96 13.31
CA THR A 102 9.21 -6.36 14.17
C THR A 102 7.83 -6.96 13.94
N LYS A 103 7.65 -7.75 12.88
CA LYS A 103 6.33 -8.24 12.39
C LYS A 103 5.33 -7.12 12.07
N ALA A 104 5.78 -5.87 11.98
CA ALA A 104 4.96 -4.76 11.51
C ALA A 104 4.78 -4.83 9.99
N HIS A 105 3.61 -4.42 9.52
CA HIS A 105 3.31 -4.34 8.10
C HIS A 105 3.67 -2.94 7.60
N PHE A 106 4.36 -2.86 6.47
CA PHE A 106 4.73 -1.60 5.85
C PHE A 106 4.27 -1.56 4.40
N VAL A 107 3.62 -0.47 3.99
CA VAL A 107 3.17 -0.22 2.60
C VAL A 107 3.94 0.96 2.03
N ALA A 108 4.57 0.79 0.87
CA ALA A 108 5.43 1.81 0.27
C ALA A 108 4.60 2.91 -0.39
N VAL A 109 4.83 4.17 -0.02
CA VAL A 109 3.97 5.26 -0.49
C VAL A 109 4.04 5.44 -2.01
N CYS A 110 5.19 5.21 -2.62
CA CYS A 110 5.38 5.33 -4.08
C CYS A 110 4.71 4.21 -4.90
N ARG A 111 4.06 3.23 -4.26
CA ARG A 111 3.36 2.11 -4.93
C ARG A 111 1.83 2.20 -4.83
N LEU A 112 1.31 3.32 -4.34
CA LEU A 112 -0.08 3.48 -3.95
C LEU A 112 -0.64 4.81 -4.46
N ASN A 113 -1.97 4.86 -4.61
CA ASN A 113 -2.70 6.09 -4.85
C ASN A 113 -3.37 6.56 -3.56
N MET A 114 -3.42 7.87 -3.33
CA MET A 114 -4.21 8.49 -2.25
C MET A 114 -5.11 9.53 -2.87
N LEU A 115 -6.35 9.16 -3.11
CA LEU A 115 -7.36 10.00 -3.73
C LEU A 115 -8.62 9.97 -2.87
N PRO A 116 -9.40 11.06 -2.79
CA PRO A 116 -10.75 11.00 -2.25
C PRO A 116 -11.54 9.93 -3.02
N LEU A 117 -12.32 9.08 -2.33
CA LEU A 117 -13.27 8.23 -3.03
C LEU A 117 -14.19 9.14 -3.82
N ARG A 118 -14.32 8.90 -5.13
CA ARG A 118 -15.34 9.58 -5.92
C ARG A 118 -16.67 9.28 -5.24
N SER A 119 -17.38 10.32 -4.80
CA SER A 119 -18.77 10.16 -4.38
C SER A 119 -19.50 9.44 -5.50
N LYS A 120 -20.18 8.33 -5.19
CA LYS A 120 -21.24 7.85 -6.09
C LYS A 120 -22.18 9.05 -6.22
N ALA A 121 -22.27 9.64 -7.40
CA ALA A 121 -23.30 10.61 -7.68
C ALA A 121 -24.62 9.94 -7.30
N VAL A 122 -25.29 10.47 -6.28
CA VAL A 122 -26.67 10.10 -5.99
C VAL A 122 -27.44 10.57 -7.21
N VAL A 123 -27.86 9.63 -8.06
CA VAL A 123 -28.85 9.92 -9.09
C VAL A 123 -30.15 10.14 -8.33
N GLU A 124 -30.43 11.38 -7.95
CA GLU A 124 -31.78 11.79 -7.59
C GLU A 124 -32.62 11.68 -8.86
N SER A 125 -33.30 10.55 -8.99
CA SER A 125 -34.42 10.38 -9.91
C SER A 125 -35.53 11.33 -9.44
N SER A 126 -35.55 12.54 -9.98
CA SER A 126 -36.70 13.43 -9.86
C SER A 126 -37.82 12.85 -10.72
N TYR A 127 -38.84 12.31 -10.06
CA TYR A 127 -40.17 12.16 -10.65
C TYR A 127 -40.64 13.56 -11.07
N HIS A 128 -40.86 13.76 -12.37
CA HIS A 128 -41.83 14.68 -12.95
C HIS A 128 -42.51 13.97 -14.11
#